data_AF-A0A3N5LTG5-F1
#
_entry.id   AF-A0A3N5LTG5-F1
#
_cell.length_a   1.000
_cell.length_b   1.000
_cell.length_c   1.000
_cell.angle_alpha   90.00
_cell.angle_beta   90.00
_cell.angle_gamma   90.00
#
_symmetry.space_group_name_H-M   'P 1'
#
loop_
_entity.id
_entity.type
_entity.pdbx_description
1 polymer ?
#
loop_
_entity_poly.entity_id
_entity_poly.type
_entity_poly.pdbx_seq_one_letter_code
_entity_poly.pdbx_strand_id
1 'polypeptide(L)'
;MSKRTALEIAVIILIVLVVGILYNISSPQPLPFIGEGKNIDFSRSDSLLLALQKQDSIQKTADSLKNLSMKREDSLKLLNEQRIQDSLMTARIQDSTKRVNDSLKAVQKRIDDSLKTASATQQDIVKPIDIKVDFAKALFDKGYQFIDARDEADYSAGSIKGAISIPFHHLEDHRKRLEGMNKDAVYIAYCSSACDVSIDLAYAMAKMGFKKVYIFHGGWDEWNKLGYPAN
;
A
#
# COMPACT_ATOMS: atom_id res chain seq x y z
N MET A 1 50.65 -58.84 1.41
CA MET A 1 49.81 -57.84 0.72
C MET A 1 49.20 -56.94 1.79
N SER A 2 49.33 -55.61 1.66
CA SER A 2 48.82 -54.71 2.71
C SER A 2 47.29 -54.78 2.75
N LYS A 3 46.68 -54.70 3.94
CA LYS A 3 45.21 -54.72 4.08
C LYS A 3 44.53 -53.62 3.23
N ARG A 4 45.23 -52.51 2.98
CA ARG A 4 44.78 -51.41 2.11
C ARG A 4 44.77 -51.82 0.63
N THR A 5 45.83 -52.46 0.16
CA THR A 5 45.92 -52.96 -1.23
C THR A 5 44.87 -54.05 -1.51
N ALA A 6 44.60 -54.92 -0.53
CA ALA A 6 43.54 -55.92 -0.65
C ALA A 6 42.14 -55.29 -0.76
N LEU A 7 41.89 -54.21 -0.01
CA LEU A 7 40.64 -53.46 -0.06
C LEU A 7 40.44 -52.77 -1.43
N GLU A 8 41.48 -52.14 -1.96
CA GLU A 8 41.44 -51.46 -3.26
C GLU A 8 41.11 -52.44 -4.40
N ILE A 9 41.74 -53.62 -4.40
CA ILE A 9 41.45 -54.67 -5.39
C ILE A 9 40.00 -55.15 -5.26
N ALA A 10 39.51 -55.37 -4.04
CA ALA A 10 38.13 -55.79 -3.82
C ALA A 10 37.10 -54.76 -4.32
N VAL A 11 37.39 -53.46 -4.13
CA VAL A 11 36.53 -52.38 -4.62
C VAL A 11 36.48 -52.34 -6.16
N ILE A 12 37.62 -52.51 -6.83
CA ILE A 12 37.67 -52.53 -8.30
C ILE A 12 36.83 -53.71 -8.85
N ILE A 13 36.99 -54.90 -8.27
CA ILE A 13 36.23 -56.10 -8.66
C ILE A 13 34.72 -55.85 -8.48
N LEU A 14 34.31 -55.24 -7.36
CA LEU A 14 32.92 -54.92 -7.10
C LEU A 14 32.33 -53.98 -8.17
N ILE A 15 33.07 -52.93 -8.55
CA ILE A 15 32.62 -51.96 -9.56
C ILE A 15 32.44 -52.64 -10.92
N VAL A 16 33.40 -53.46 -11.34
CA VAL A 16 33.32 -54.17 -12.64
C VAL A 16 32.11 -55.12 -12.68
N LEU A 17 31.84 -55.85 -11.59
CA LEU A 17 30.67 -56.72 -11.49
C LEU A 17 29.36 -55.93 -11.58
N VAL A 18 29.26 -54.81 -10.86
CA VAL A 18 28.06 -53.96 -10.88
C VAL A 18 27.80 -53.40 -12.27
N VAL A 19 28.84 -52.91 -12.95
CA VAL A 19 28.73 -52.39 -14.33
C VAL A 19 28.31 -53.49 -15.30
N GLY A 20 28.86 -54.70 -15.18
CA GLY A 20 28.48 -55.85 -16.01
C GLY A 20 27.02 -56.27 -15.82
N ILE A 21 26.54 -56.29 -14.58
CA ILE A 21 25.13 -56.59 -14.26
C ILE A 21 24.22 -55.50 -14.82
N LEU A 22 24.57 -54.22 -14.65
CA LEU A 22 23.81 -53.10 -15.20
C LEU A 22 23.75 -53.13 -16.72
N TYR A 23 24.86 -53.47 -17.40
CA TYR A 23 24.89 -53.63 -18.84
C TYR A 23 23.99 -54.80 -19.29
N ASN A 24 24.05 -55.94 -18.61
CA ASN A 24 23.21 -57.10 -18.91
C ASN A 24 21.71 -56.84 -18.69
N ILE A 25 21.34 -56.06 -17.67
CA ILE A 25 19.96 -55.61 -17.41
C ILE A 25 19.50 -54.58 -18.46
N SER A 26 20.36 -53.63 -18.80
CA SER A 26 20.01 -52.52 -19.69
C SER A 26 20.02 -52.90 -21.17
N SER A 27 20.67 -54.00 -21.56
CA SER A 27 20.75 -54.45 -22.95
C SER A 27 20.73 -55.97 -23.07
N PRO A 28 19.61 -56.65 -22.71
CA PRO A 28 19.46 -58.08 -22.92
C PRO A 28 19.20 -58.34 -24.41
N GLN A 29 20.26 -58.40 -25.23
CA GLN A 29 20.11 -58.96 -26.57
C GLN A 29 20.23 -60.49 -26.47
N PRO A 30 19.14 -61.25 -26.72
CA PRO A 30 19.25 -62.70 -26.78
C PRO A 30 20.08 -63.10 -28.01
N LEU A 31 21.06 -63.98 -27.81
CA LEU A 31 21.77 -64.64 -28.91
C LEU A 31 20.75 -65.46 -29.73
N PRO A 32 20.70 -65.32 -31.07
CA PRO A 32 19.79 -66.13 -31.88
C PRO A 32 20.30 -67.57 -31.90
N PHE A 33 19.66 -68.45 -31.13
CA PHE A 33 19.89 -69.89 -31.19
C PHE A 33 19.31 -70.44 -32.50
N ILE A 34 20.17 -70.99 -33.34
CA ILE A 34 19.79 -71.74 -34.55
C ILE A 34 19.31 -73.13 -34.11
N GLY A 35 18.06 -73.47 -34.45
CA GLY A 35 17.59 -74.85 -34.57
C GLY A 35 16.29 -75.16 -33.82
N GLU A 36 15.13 -74.90 -34.44
CA GLU A 36 13.86 -75.50 -34.03
C GLU A 36 13.57 -76.74 -34.90
N GLY A 37 13.38 -77.88 -34.25
CA GLY A 37 13.02 -79.13 -34.88
C GLY A 37 11.63 -79.06 -35.51
N LYS A 38 11.54 -79.44 -36.78
CA LYS A 38 10.31 -79.44 -37.56
C LYS A 38 9.42 -80.61 -37.12
N ASN A 39 8.31 -80.35 -36.43
CA ASN A 39 7.19 -81.28 -36.39
C ASN A 39 6.35 -81.10 -37.66
N ILE A 40 6.26 -82.17 -38.44
CA ILE A 40 5.56 -82.20 -39.72
C ILE A 40 4.14 -82.63 -39.41
N ASP A 41 3.20 -81.68 -39.39
CA ASP A 41 1.78 -82.01 -39.43
C ASP A 41 1.32 -82.10 -40.89
N PHE A 42 0.95 -83.31 -41.30
CA PHE A 42 0.40 -83.58 -42.61
C PHE A 42 -1.09 -83.29 -42.59
N SER A 43 -1.45 -82.04 -42.85
CA SER A 43 -2.78 -81.70 -43.36
C SER A 43 -2.68 -80.70 -44.50
N ARG A 44 -2.63 -81.24 -45.72
CA ARG A 44 -3.27 -80.62 -46.90
C ARG A 44 -4.75 -80.50 -46.51
N SER A 45 -5.43 -79.37 -46.57
CA SER A 45 -5.42 -78.34 -47.59
C SER A 45 -6.35 -77.22 -47.11
N ASP A 46 -5.86 -75.98 -46.94
CA ASP A 46 -6.71 -74.78 -46.94
C ASP A 46 -5.87 -73.48 -46.97
N SER A 47 -4.92 -73.43 -47.91
CA SER A 47 -4.10 -72.22 -48.14
C SER A 47 -4.94 -71.01 -48.59
N LEU A 48 -6.09 -71.26 -49.20
CA LEU A 48 -7.04 -70.22 -49.62
C LEU A 48 -7.89 -69.71 -48.45
N LEU A 49 -8.34 -70.59 -47.56
CA LEU A 49 -9.20 -70.22 -46.43
C LEU A 49 -8.44 -69.35 -45.42
N LEU A 50 -7.18 -69.71 -45.13
CA LEU A 50 -6.31 -68.94 -44.24
C LEU A 50 -5.94 -67.57 -44.83
N ALA A 51 -5.70 -67.49 -46.14
CA ALA A 51 -5.41 -66.24 -46.82
C ALA A 51 -6.63 -65.29 -46.80
N LEU A 52 -7.84 -65.81 -47.01
CA LEU A 52 -9.09 -65.05 -46.95
C LEU A 52 -9.42 -64.59 -45.51
N GLN A 53 -9.24 -65.45 -44.51
CA GLN A 53 -9.45 -65.08 -43.10
C GLN A 53 -8.44 -64.03 -42.61
N LYS A 54 -7.18 -64.13 -43.08
CA LYS A 54 -6.15 -63.11 -42.82
C LYS A 54 -6.52 -61.78 -43.48
N GLN A 55 -7.05 -61.79 -44.69
CA GLN A 55 -7.48 -60.58 -45.39
C GLN A 55 -8.67 -59.89 -44.69
N ASP A 56 -9.66 -60.64 -44.20
CA ASP A 56 -10.77 -60.10 -43.40
C ASP A 56 -10.29 -59.53 -42.06
N SER A 57 -9.33 -60.18 -41.39
CA SER A 57 -8.71 -59.65 -40.18
C SER A 57 -7.89 -58.37 -40.43
N ILE A 58 -7.24 -58.27 -41.60
CA ILE A 58 -6.51 -57.06 -42.02
C ILE A 58 -7.50 -55.94 -42.34
N GLN A 59 -8.63 -56.24 -42.98
CA GLN A 59 -9.65 -55.23 -43.27
C GLN A 59 -10.29 -54.70 -41.98
N LYS A 60 -10.68 -55.59 -41.05
CA LYS A 60 -11.21 -55.20 -39.74
C LYS A 60 -10.22 -54.38 -38.91
N THR A 61 -8.93 -54.72 -38.96
CA THR A 61 -7.89 -53.93 -38.28
C THR A 61 -7.68 -52.57 -38.94
N ALA A 62 -7.71 -52.49 -40.28
CA ALA A 62 -7.64 -51.23 -41.01
C ALA A 62 -8.84 -50.31 -40.70
N ASP A 63 -10.05 -50.85 -40.66
CA ASP A 63 -11.26 -50.09 -40.32
C ASP A 63 -11.24 -49.61 -38.86
N SER A 64 -10.75 -50.45 -37.95
CA SER A 64 -10.60 -50.09 -36.53
C SER A 64 -9.54 -48.99 -36.33
N LEU A 65 -8.41 -49.04 -37.04
CA LEU A 65 -7.39 -47.99 -37.05
C LEU A 65 -7.92 -46.68 -37.63
N LYS A 66 -8.71 -46.74 -38.71
CA LYS A 66 -9.35 -45.57 -39.29
C LYS A 66 -10.33 -44.92 -38.31
N ASN A 67 -11.16 -45.72 -37.64
CA ASN A 67 -12.10 -45.24 -36.62
C ASN A 67 -11.38 -44.64 -35.40
N LEU A 68 -10.27 -45.25 -34.96
CA LEU A 68 -9.43 -44.72 -33.89
C LEU A 68 -8.77 -43.39 -34.30
N SER A 69 -8.31 -43.28 -35.55
CA SER A 69 -7.72 -42.04 -36.08
C SER A 69 -8.74 -40.90 -36.12
N MET A 70 -9.96 -41.16 -36.64
CA MET A 70 -11.06 -40.20 -36.64
C MET A 70 -11.45 -39.79 -35.21
N LYS A 71 -11.62 -40.76 -34.30
CA LYS A 71 -11.97 -40.48 -32.91
C LYS A 71 -10.90 -39.63 -32.22
N ARG A 72 -9.62 -39.86 -32.52
CA ARG A 72 -8.50 -39.06 -32.01
C ARG A 72 -8.52 -37.64 -32.55
N GLU A 73 -8.77 -37.46 -33.84
CA GLU A 73 -8.89 -36.14 -34.46
C GLU A 73 -10.05 -35.33 -33.89
N ASP A 74 -11.23 -35.96 -33.74
CA ASP A 74 -12.39 -35.30 -33.13
C ASP A 74 -12.13 -34.93 -31.67
N SER A 75 -11.45 -35.81 -30.91
CA SER A 75 -11.05 -35.51 -29.52
C SER A 75 -10.05 -34.35 -29.45
N LEU A 76 -9.13 -34.26 -30.40
CA LEU A 76 -8.14 -33.17 -30.47
C LEU A 76 -8.78 -31.84 -30.85
N LYS A 77 -9.74 -31.84 -31.78
CA LYS A 77 -10.51 -30.64 -32.15
C LYS A 77 -11.30 -30.11 -30.96
N LEU A 78 -12.02 -30.98 -30.26
CA LEU A 78 -12.81 -30.62 -29.08
C LEU A 78 -11.92 -30.03 -27.97
N LEU A 79 -10.76 -30.64 -27.71
CA LEU A 79 -9.81 -30.13 -26.72
C LEU A 79 -9.27 -28.75 -27.09
N ASN A 80 -8.99 -28.53 -28.38
CA ASN A 80 -8.52 -27.23 -28.86
C ASN A 80 -9.61 -26.14 -28.73
N GLU A 81 -10.86 -26.46 -29.06
CA GLU A 81 -12.00 -25.56 -28.88
C GLU A 81 -12.21 -25.20 -27.40
N GLN A 82 -12.15 -26.18 -26.50
CA GLN A 82 -12.23 -25.94 -25.05
C GLN A 82 -11.10 -25.04 -24.57
N ARG A 83 -9.86 -25.29 -25.01
CA ARG A 83 -8.71 -24.47 -24.65
C ARG A 83 -8.86 -23.01 -25.10
N ILE A 84 -9.44 -22.79 -26.29
CA ILE A 84 -9.73 -21.45 -26.79
C ILE A 84 -10.79 -20.76 -25.91
N GLN A 85 -11.87 -21.46 -25.55
CA GLN A 85 -12.90 -20.90 -24.68
C GLN A 85 -12.36 -20.56 -23.28
N ASP A 86 -11.56 -21.44 -22.68
CA ASP A 86 -10.93 -21.20 -21.38
C ASP A 86 -9.96 -19.99 -21.43
N SER A 87 -9.20 -19.87 -22.52
CA SER A 87 -8.31 -18.73 -22.75
C SER A 87 -9.07 -17.41 -22.93
N LEU A 88 -10.23 -17.43 -23.59
CA LEU A 88 -11.08 -16.24 -23.76
C LEU A 88 -11.74 -15.84 -22.43
N MET A 89 -12.21 -16.81 -21.65
CA MET A 89 -12.83 -16.58 -20.35
C MET A 89 -11.83 -15.98 -19.36
N THR A 90 -10.61 -16.51 -19.30
CA THR A 90 -9.53 -15.98 -18.44
C THR A 90 -9.13 -14.56 -18.83
N ALA A 91 -8.99 -14.26 -20.14
CA ALA A 91 -8.72 -12.90 -20.61
C ALA A 91 -9.83 -11.91 -20.22
N ARG A 92 -11.10 -12.33 -20.31
CA ARG A 92 -12.26 -11.49 -19.92
C ARG A 92 -12.29 -11.20 -18.42
N ILE A 93 -11.98 -12.20 -17.59
CA ILE A 93 -11.87 -12.01 -16.14
C ILE A 93 -10.72 -11.04 -15.82
N GLN A 94 -9.57 -11.20 -16.46
CA GLN A 94 -8.41 -10.33 -16.24
C GLN A 94 -8.66 -8.87 -16.63
N ASP A 95 -9.35 -8.61 -17.75
CA ASP A 95 -9.74 -7.24 -18.13
C ASP A 95 -10.71 -6.64 -17.10
N SER A 96 -11.68 -7.44 -16.64
CA SER A 96 -12.65 -7.01 -15.64
C SER A 96 -11.99 -6.65 -14.30
N THR A 97 -11.07 -7.49 -13.81
CA THR A 97 -10.35 -7.22 -12.55
C THR A 97 -9.44 -6.01 -12.67
N LYS A 98 -8.78 -5.82 -13.82
CA LYS A 98 -7.97 -4.63 -14.09
C LYS A 98 -8.81 -3.35 -14.02
N ARG A 99 -9.97 -3.31 -14.70
CA ARG A 99 -10.89 -2.15 -14.67
C ARG A 99 -11.38 -1.83 -13.26
N VAL A 100 -11.71 -2.85 -12.48
CA VAL A 100 -12.11 -2.68 -11.07
C VAL A 100 -10.95 -2.10 -10.25
N ASN A 101 -9.73 -2.63 -10.40
CA ASN A 101 -8.57 -2.14 -9.67
C ASN A 101 -8.19 -0.70 -10.04
N ASP A 102 -8.25 -0.35 -11.33
CA ASP A 102 -8.01 1.01 -11.80
C ASP A 102 -9.07 1.99 -11.26
N SER A 103 -10.32 1.55 -11.17
CA SER A 103 -11.41 2.30 -10.54
C SER A 103 -11.18 2.50 -9.04
N LEU A 104 -10.75 1.45 -8.32
CA LEU A 104 -10.42 1.53 -6.90
C LEU A 104 -9.25 2.50 -6.65
N LYS A 105 -8.21 2.46 -7.47
CA LYS A 105 -7.08 3.41 -7.39
C LYS A 105 -7.53 4.85 -7.63
N ALA A 106 -8.42 5.07 -8.60
CA ALA A 106 -8.97 6.40 -8.86
C ALA A 106 -9.83 6.92 -7.69
N VAL A 107 -10.63 6.05 -7.06
CA VAL A 107 -11.39 6.37 -5.85
C VAL A 107 -10.46 6.67 -4.68
N GLN A 108 -9.45 5.83 -4.44
CA GLN A 108 -8.47 6.05 -3.37
C GLN A 108 -7.77 7.41 -3.52
N LYS A 109 -7.35 7.75 -4.74
CA LYS A 109 -6.75 9.05 -5.04
C LYS A 109 -7.69 10.21 -4.70
N ARG A 110 -8.97 10.11 -5.04
CA ARG A 110 -9.97 11.15 -4.71
C ARG A 110 -10.19 11.28 -3.22
N ILE A 111 -10.17 10.16 -2.48
CA ILE A 111 -10.24 10.16 -1.01
C ILE A 111 -9.01 10.88 -0.46
N ASP A 112 -7.81 10.54 -0.91
CA ASP A 112 -6.55 11.15 -0.43
C ASP A 112 -6.50 12.66 -0.70
N ASP A 113 -6.94 13.09 -1.90
CA ASP A 113 -7.02 14.50 -2.27
C ASP A 113 -8.06 15.26 -1.42
N SER A 114 -9.19 14.61 -1.10
CA SER A 114 -10.22 15.15 -0.22
C SER A 114 -9.71 15.28 1.23
N LEU A 115 -8.95 14.29 1.72
CA LEU A 115 -8.35 14.31 3.06
C LEU A 115 -7.27 15.39 3.18
N LYS A 116 -6.45 15.60 2.14
CA LYS A 116 -5.48 16.71 2.09
C LYS A 116 -6.18 18.07 2.10
N THR A 117 -7.27 18.21 1.34
CA THR A 117 -8.05 19.46 1.29
C THR A 117 -8.77 19.73 2.61
N ALA A 118 -9.30 18.70 3.26
CA ALA A 118 -9.89 18.78 4.60
C ALA A 118 -8.83 19.12 5.67
N SER A 119 -7.64 18.53 5.59
CA SER A 119 -6.52 18.82 6.51
C SER A 119 -5.98 20.25 6.30
N ALA A 120 -5.96 20.76 5.06
CA ALA A 120 -5.62 22.15 4.78
C ALA A 120 -6.67 23.16 5.32
N THR A 121 -7.88 22.70 5.59
CA THR A 121 -8.96 23.51 6.19
C THR A 121 -8.94 23.46 7.72
N GLN A 122 -8.31 22.45 8.32
CA GLN A 122 -7.94 22.47 9.74
C GLN A 122 -6.63 23.26 9.91
N GLN A 123 -6.71 24.59 9.89
CA GLN A 123 -5.63 25.38 10.46
C GLN A 123 -5.50 24.99 11.94
N ASP A 124 -4.35 24.42 12.33
CA ASP A 124 -4.02 24.19 13.73
C ASP A 124 -4.23 25.49 14.50
N ILE A 125 -5.28 25.54 15.33
CA ILE A 125 -5.55 26.69 16.17
C ILE A 125 -4.34 26.84 17.10
N VAL A 126 -3.50 27.84 16.83
CA VAL A 126 -2.31 28.07 17.63
C VAL A 126 -2.75 28.48 19.03
N LYS A 127 -2.46 27.63 20.02
CA LYS A 127 -2.80 27.93 21.41
C LYS A 127 -2.04 29.18 21.88
N PRO A 128 -2.73 30.22 22.39
CA PRO A 128 -2.06 31.37 22.97
C PRO A 128 -1.15 30.99 24.14
N ILE A 129 -0.07 31.74 24.34
CA ILE A 129 0.95 31.47 25.35
C ILE A 129 0.87 32.52 26.46
N ASP A 130 0.81 32.05 27.70
CA ASP A 130 0.80 32.90 28.88
C ASP A 130 2.19 33.47 29.16
N ILE A 131 2.25 34.77 29.45
CA ILE A 131 3.51 35.48 29.72
C ILE A 131 3.42 36.28 31.03
N LYS A 132 4.57 36.39 31.70
CA LYS A 132 4.74 37.21 32.91
C LYS A 132 5.17 38.63 32.56
N VAL A 133 5.07 39.53 33.55
CA VAL A 133 5.35 40.96 33.40
C VAL A 133 6.75 41.27 32.85
N ASP A 134 7.78 40.54 33.26
CA ASP A 134 9.16 40.75 32.77
C ASP A 134 9.26 40.51 31.25
N PHE A 135 8.59 39.45 30.77
CA PHE A 135 8.59 39.13 29.35
C PHE A 135 7.69 40.09 28.56
N ALA A 136 6.53 40.46 29.12
CA ALA A 136 5.67 41.49 28.53
C ALA A 136 6.44 42.81 28.37
N LYS A 137 7.17 43.26 29.38
CA LYS A 137 8.02 44.45 29.31
C LYS A 137 9.10 44.33 28.23
N ALA A 138 9.76 43.17 28.11
CA ALA A 138 10.73 42.94 27.06
C ALA A 138 10.11 42.96 25.65
N LEU A 139 8.87 42.50 25.49
CA LEU A 139 8.15 42.59 24.22
C LEU A 139 7.73 44.04 23.90
N PHE A 140 7.32 44.79 24.92
CA PHE A 140 7.02 46.21 24.80
C PHE A 140 8.24 47.01 24.32
N ASP A 141 9.41 46.76 24.92
CA ASP A 141 10.66 47.46 24.55
C ASP A 141 11.12 47.14 23.12
N LYS A 142 10.69 46.00 22.58
CA LYS A 142 10.90 45.61 21.17
C LYS A 142 9.86 46.22 20.22
N GLY A 143 8.87 46.94 20.74
CA GLY A 143 7.83 47.59 19.95
C GLY A 143 6.72 46.65 19.46
N TYR A 144 6.50 45.51 20.13
CA TYR A 144 5.36 44.64 19.81
C TYR A 144 4.03 45.24 20.25
N GLN A 145 2.95 44.84 19.57
CA GLN A 145 1.64 45.45 19.76
C GLN A 145 0.90 44.83 20.95
N PHE A 146 0.50 45.69 21.88
CA PHE A 146 -0.39 45.34 22.99
C PHE A 146 -1.84 45.61 22.62
N ILE A 147 -2.75 44.75 23.09
CA ILE A 147 -4.19 44.85 22.86
C ILE A 147 -4.89 44.81 24.23
N ASP A 148 -5.64 45.85 24.52
CA ASP A 148 -6.43 45.97 25.75
C ASP A 148 -7.81 45.35 25.52
N ALA A 149 -8.15 44.33 26.30
CA ALA A 149 -9.41 43.60 26.20
C ALA A 149 -10.53 44.18 27.08
N ARG A 150 -10.23 45.19 27.91
CA ARG A 150 -11.18 45.84 28.82
C ARG A 150 -12.15 46.75 28.08
N ASP A 151 -13.17 47.21 28.80
CA ASP A 151 -14.11 48.20 28.29
C ASP A 151 -13.43 49.53 27.98
N GLU A 152 -14.03 50.29 27.06
CA GLU A 152 -13.47 51.56 26.57
C GLU A 152 -13.25 52.58 27.70
N ALA A 153 -14.10 52.56 28.73
CA ALA A 153 -13.99 53.42 29.91
C ALA A 153 -12.70 53.14 30.69
N ASP A 154 -12.36 51.86 30.91
CA ASP A 154 -11.15 51.46 31.62
C ASP A 154 -9.89 51.76 30.80
N TYR A 155 -9.94 51.52 29.49
CA TYR A 155 -8.85 51.87 28.57
C TYR A 155 -8.57 53.39 28.58
N SER A 156 -9.63 54.19 28.62
CA SER A 156 -9.55 55.66 28.64
C SER A 156 -9.09 56.21 30.00
N ALA A 157 -9.36 55.50 31.09
CA ALA A 157 -8.87 55.85 32.42
C ALA A 157 -7.36 55.61 32.58
N GLY A 158 -6.81 54.68 31.79
CA GLY A 158 -5.38 54.43 31.69
C GLY A 158 -5.10 53.11 30.98
N SER A 159 -4.08 53.09 30.13
CA SER A 159 -3.71 51.92 29.34
C SER A 159 -2.21 51.83 29.10
N ILE A 160 -1.73 50.64 28.70
CA ILE A 160 -0.33 50.48 28.29
C ILE A 160 -0.08 51.39 27.09
N LYS A 161 1.05 52.12 27.11
CA LYS A 161 1.34 53.11 26.08
C LYS A 161 1.31 52.49 24.68
N GLY A 162 0.56 53.10 23.76
CA GLY A 162 0.42 52.59 22.39
C GLY A 162 -0.37 51.28 22.24
N ALA A 163 -1.04 50.80 23.30
CA ALA A 163 -1.97 49.69 23.18
C ALA A 163 -3.15 50.04 22.27
N ILE A 164 -3.75 48.99 21.69
CA ILE A 164 -4.97 49.09 20.89
C ILE A 164 -6.14 48.58 21.73
N SER A 165 -7.16 49.41 21.94
CA SER A 165 -8.40 48.98 22.59
C SER A 165 -9.23 48.08 21.67
N ILE A 166 -9.52 46.86 22.14
CA ILE A 166 -10.47 45.90 21.56
C ILE A 166 -11.25 45.27 22.73
N PRO A 167 -12.26 45.96 23.26
CA PRO A 167 -13.14 45.42 24.30
C PRO A 167 -13.76 44.10 23.84
N PHE A 168 -13.54 43.04 24.59
CA PHE A 168 -14.02 41.71 24.18
C PHE A 168 -15.55 41.61 24.23
N HIS A 169 -16.21 42.29 25.17
CA HIS A 169 -17.68 42.33 25.22
C HIS A 169 -18.30 42.98 23.97
N HIS A 170 -17.52 43.78 23.25
CA HIS A 170 -17.87 44.42 21.99
C HIS A 170 -17.04 43.89 20.81
N LEU A 171 -16.54 42.65 20.90
CA LEU A 171 -15.64 42.07 19.88
C LEU A 171 -16.22 42.13 18.47
N GLU A 172 -17.52 41.95 18.33
CA GLU A 172 -18.21 42.00 17.03
C GLU A 172 -18.06 43.36 16.34
N ASP A 173 -18.16 44.44 17.11
CA ASP A 173 -18.00 45.81 16.60
C ASP A 173 -16.56 46.07 16.12
N HIS A 174 -15.60 45.37 16.73
CA HIS A 174 -14.17 45.45 16.39
C HIS A 174 -13.69 44.33 15.45
N ARG A 175 -14.57 43.43 15.00
CA ARG A 175 -14.18 42.27 14.17
C ARG A 175 -13.49 42.69 12.88
N LYS A 176 -14.02 43.71 12.19
CA LYS A 176 -13.42 44.25 10.96
C LYS A 176 -12.00 44.79 11.19
N ARG A 177 -11.76 45.38 12.37
CA ARG A 177 -10.43 45.87 12.75
C ARG A 177 -9.47 44.69 12.92
N LEU A 178 -9.89 43.63 13.61
CA LEU A 178 -9.09 42.40 13.77
C LEU A 178 -8.83 41.70 12.43
N GLU A 179 -9.79 41.70 11.50
CA GLU A 179 -9.62 41.13 10.16
C GLU A 179 -8.56 41.89 9.34
N GLY A 180 -8.51 43.21 9.45
CA GLY A 180 -7.51 44.05 8.78
C GLY A 180 -6.09 43.99 9.40
N MET A 181 -5.92 43.38 10.56
CA MET A 181 -4.62 43.26 11.23
C MET A 181 -3.77 42.14 10.63
N ASN A 182 -2.45 42.33 10.63
CA ASN A 182 -1.49 41.34 10.12
C ASN A 182 -1.50 40.08 11.00
N LYS A 183 -1.89 38.93 10.46
CA LYS A 183 -2.01 37.65 11.18
C LYS A 183 -0.67 37.01 11.56
N ASP A 184 0.43 37.41 10.93
CA ASP A 184 1.78 36.91 11.19
C ASP A 184 2.54 37.71 12.26
N ALA A 185 2.01 38.88 12.63
CA ALA A 185 2.59 39.73 13.67
C ALA A 185 2.34 39.16 15.08
N VAL A 186 3.15 39.64 16.03
CA VAL A 186 3.04 39.26 17.45
C VAL A 186 2.13 40.25 18.16
N TYR A 187 1.13 39.71 18.86
CA TYR A 187 0.20 40.49 19.68
C TYR A 187 0.20 40.01 21.12
N ILE A 188 0.06 40.95 22.04
CA ILE A 188 -0.03 40.70 23.47
C ILE A 188 -1.39 41.19 23.96
N ALA A 189 -2.29 40.27 24.26
CA ALA A 189 -3.59 40.59 24.85
C ALA A 189 -3.44 40.73 26.37
N TYR A 190 -4.06 41.75 26.96
CA TYR A 190 -4.09 41.96 28.40
C TYR A 190 -5.45 42.51 28.86
N CYS A 191 -5.77 42.31 30.13
CA CYS A 191 -6.93 42.88 30.81
C CYS A 191 -6.48 43.51 32.14
N SER A 192 -7.34 43.61 33.15
CA SER A 192 -6.93 43.84 34.55
C SER A 192 -6.33 42.55 35.14
N SER A 193 -5.67 42.64 36.29
CA SER A 193 -4.97 41.50 36.94
C SER A 193 -5.89 40.37 37.43
N ALA A 194 -7.19 40.62 37.52
CA ALA A 194 -8.21 39.68 38.00
C ALA A 194 -9.26 39.36 36.92
N CYS A 195 -8.86 39.41 35.65
CA CYS A 195 -9.77 39.37 34.52
C CYS A 195 -9.34 38.34 33.46
N ASP A 196 -10.26 37.44 33.12
CA ASP A 196 -10.03 36.36 32.15
C ASP A 196 -10.35 36.76 30.70
N VAL A 197 -10.86 37.97 30.49
CA VAL A 197 -11.32 38.47 29.18
C VAL A 197 -10.18 38.54 28.15
N SER A 198 -8.94 38.74 28.61
CA SER A 198 -7.76 38.71 27.75
C SER A 198 -7.48 37.32 27.15
N ILE A 199 -7.85 36.25 27.87
CA ILE A 199 -7.74 34.87 27.42
C ILE A 199 -8.71 34.65 26.27
N ASP A 200 -9.98 35.03 26.46
CA ASP A 200 -11.01 34.86 25.44
C ASP A 200 -10.70 35.65 24.15
N LEU A 201 -10.21 36.88 24.29
CA LEU A 201 -9.74 37.68 23.17
C LEU A 201 -8.59 36.97 22.43
N ALA A 202 -7.60 36.44 23.15
CA ALA A 202 -6.47 35.76 22.55
C ALA A 202 -6.89 34.49 21.78
N TYR A 203 -7.82 33.71 22.32
CA TYR A 203 -8.39 32.55 21.62
C TYR A 203 -9.25 32.95 20.42
N ALA A 204 -10.00 34.04 20.51
CA ALA A 204 -10.75 34.57 19.36
C ALA A 204 -9.79 34.97 18.24
N MET A 205 -8.70 35.67 18.56
CA MET A 205 -7.64 35.99 17.59
C MET A 205 -7.01 34.72 17.01
N ALA A 206 -6.66 33.72 17.83
CA ALA A 206 -6.12 32.45 17.32
C ALA A 206 -7.09 31.77 16.32
N LYS A 207 -8.39 31.75 16.62
CA LYS A 207 -9.44 31.23 15.73
C LYS A 207 -9.59 32.04 14.44
N MET A 208 -9.28 33.34 14.48
CA MET A 208 -9.24 34.23 13.31
C MET A 208 -7.93 34.14 12.51
N GLY A 209 -7.08 33.13 12.79
CA GLY A 209 -5.86 32.83 12.04
C GLY A 209 -4.62 33.58 12.49
N PHE A 210 -4.66 34.29 13.62
CA PHE A 210 -3.46 34.92 14.18
C PHE A 210 -2.49 33.86 14.71
N LYS A 211 -1.24 33.90 14.27
CA LYS A 211 -0.25 32.85 14.56
C LYS A 211 0.50 33.04 15.87
N LYS A 212 0.61 34.27 16.36
CA LYS A 212 1.44 34.61 17.53
C LYS A 212 0.69 35.56 18.46
N VAL A 213 -0.04 34.96 19.41
CA VAL A 213 -0.80 35.70 20.42
C VAL A 213 -0.34 35.26 21.80
N TYR A 214 0.01 36.24 22.64
CA TYR A 214 0.43 36.04 24.02
C TYR A 214 -0.61 36.65 24.97
N ILE A 215 -0.77 36.04 26.14
CA ILE A 215 -1.69 36.51 27.19
C ILE A 215 -0.85 37.05 28.35
N PHE A 216 -1.01 38.33 28.66
CA PHE A 216 -0.38 38.95 29.82
C PHE A 216 -1.36 39.04 31.00
N HIS A 217 -1.28 38.05 31.89
CA HIS A 217 -2.17 37.92 33.08
C HIS A 217 -2.00 39.03 34.12
N GLY A 218 -0.80 39.60 34.22
CA GLY A 218 -0.54 40.72 35.13
C GLY A 218 -1.39 41.95 34.83
N GLY A 219 -1.76 42.09 33.56
CA GLY A 219 -2.70 43.09 33.12
C GLY A 219 -2.26 44.53 33.38
N TRP A 220 -3.24 45.42 33.33
CA TRP A 220 -3.06 46.85 33.59
C TRP A 220 -2.59 47.13 35.01
N ASP A 221 -3.12 46.43 36.01
CA ASP A 221 -2.84 46.73 37.42
C ASP A 221 -1.37 46.49 37.78
N GLU A 222 -0.79 45.37 37.34
CA GLU A 222 0.63 45.08 37.55
C GLU A 222 1.52 46.03 36.77
N TRP A 223 1.15 46.34 35.52
CA TRP A 223 1.89 47.29 34.68
C TRP A 223 1.96 48.69 35.30
N ASN A 224 0.80 49.20 35.75
CA ASN A 224 0.69 50.51 36.36
C ASN A 224 1.40 50.56 37.72
N LYS A 225 1.28 49.51 38.54
CA LYS A 225 1.98 49.42 39.83
C LYS A 225 3.50 49.50 39.70
N LEU A 226 4.06 48.98 38.61
CA LEU A 226 5.50 49.03 38.32
C LEU A 226 5.96 50.37 37.69
N GLY A 227 5.03 51.30 37.41
CA GLY A 227 5.34 52.59 36.81
C GLY A 227 5.85 52.48 35.38
N TYR A 228 5.45 51.43 34.65
CA TYR A 228 5.81 51.26 33.26
C TYR A 228 5.07 52.24 32.34
N PRO A 229 5.54 52.46 31.09
CA PRO A 229 4.95 53.47 30.21
C PRO A 229 3.45 53.26 29.98
N ALA A 230 2.68 54.30 30.28
CA ALA A 230 1.23 54.34 30.20
C ALA A 230 0.74 55.56 29.39
N ASN A 231 -0.51 55.50 28.92
CA ASN A 231 -1.25 56.65 28.38
C ASN A 231 -2.09 57.32 29.46
#